data_AF-A0AAP1E6S0-F1
#
_entry.id   AF-A0AAP1E6S0-F1
#
_cell.length_a   1.000
_cell.length_b   1.000
_cell.length_c   1.000
_cell.angle_alpha   90.00
_cell.angle_beta   90.00
_cell.angle_gamma   90.00
#
_symmetry.space_group_name_H-M   'P 1'
#
loop_
_entity.id
_entity.type
_entity.pdbx_description
1 polymer ?
#
loop_
_entity_poly.entity_id
_entity_poly.type
_entity_poly.pdbx_seq_one_letter_code
_entity_poly.pdbx_strand_id
1 'polypeptide(L)'
;MYEIMFEMKTLVKKKPFKYKKISNGDKEIFFGKNESTKVKLSKEQYMELIEAFKGRTVLIGASRTNPPKDSLGEWLMNNITKLAIASYIVPILIEEGHVIPVIPLDSGKIKFTVVKIGECREDTKMPLIPFASHFLCARCIRNW
;
A
#
# COMPACT_ATOMS: atom_id res chain seq x y z
N MET A 1 11.96 -3.59 -17.57
CA MET A 1 11.28 -2.93 -16.44
C MET A 1 9.82 -2.78 -16.81
N TYR A 2 8.89 -3.18 -15.95
CA TYR A 2 7.47 -2.99 -16.23
C TYR A 2 6.85 -2.08 -15.18
N GLU A 3 5.80 -1.39 -15.61
CA GLU A 3 5.09 -0.39 -14.82
C GLU A 3 3.60 -0.68 -14.99
N ILE A 4 2.90 -0.87 -13.86
CA ILE A 4 1.47 -1.15 -13.88
C ILE A 4 0.76 0.04 -13.24
N MET A 5 -0.19 0.60 -13.98
CA MET A 5 -1.02 1.71 -13.52
C MET A 5 -2.38 1.20 -13.08
N PHE A 6 -2.86 1.74 -11.98
CA PHE A 6 -4.11 1.34 -11.36
C PHE A 6 -4.91 2.59 -10.99
N GLU A 7 -6.22 2.50 -11.15
CA GLU A 7 -7.14 3.56 -10.77
C GLU A 7 -7.82 3.19 -9.45
N MET A 8 -7.73 4.09 -8.47
CA MET A 8 -8.24 3.86 -7.13
C MET A 8 -9.09 5.04 -6.66
N LYS A 9 -9.82 4.80 -5.56
CA LYS A 9 -10.61 5.83 -4.88
C LYS A 9 -10.20 5.90 -3.41
N THR A 10 -10.08 7.12 -2.90
CA THR A 10 -9.86 7.36 -1.47
C THR A 10 -11.05 6.83 -0.65
N LEU A 11 -10.81 6.32 0.57
CA LEU A 11 -11.86 5.66 1.37
C LEU A 11 -13.01 6.61 1.75
N VAL A 12 -12.67 7.78 2.32
CA VAL A 12 -13.67 8.69 2.92
C VAL A 12 -14.41 9.50 1.86
N LYS A 13 -13.66 10.22 1.01
CA LYS A 13 -14.25 11.14 0.02
C LYS A 13 -14.50 10.50 -1.34
N LYS A 14 -14.15 9.23 -1.54
CA LYS A 14 -14.25 8.50 -2.81
C LYS A 14 -13.62 9.23 -4.01
N LYS A 15 -12.67 10.13 -3.74
CA LYS A 15 -11.95 10.88 -4.78
C LYS A 15 -11.08 9.92 -5.59
N PRO A 16 -11.18 9.93 -6.92
CA PRO A 16 -10.34 9.11 -7.77
C PRO A 16 -8.89 9.61 -7.72
N PHE A 17 -7.96 8.68 -7.84
CA PHE A 17 -6.53 8.93 -7.99
C PHE A 17 -5.90 7.75 -8.73
N LYS A 18 -4.70 7.96 -9.29
CA LYS A 18 -3.96 6.89 -9.95
C LYS A 18 -2.74 6.53 -9.12
N TYR A 19 -2.42 5.25 -9.10
CA TYR A 19 -1.13 4.79 -8.57
C TYR A 19 -0.42 3.94 -9.62
N LYS A 20 0.91 4.03 -9.60
CA LYS A 20 1.80 3.31 -10.50
C LYS A 20 2.73 2.46 -9.65
N LYS A 21 2.77 1.16 -9.94
CA LYS A 21 3.68 0.20 -9.32
C LYS A 21 4.81 -0.10 -10.29
N ILE A 22 6.03 0.14 -9.86
CA ILE A 22 7.24 -0.08 -10.65
C ILE A 22 7.83 -1.43 -10.25
N SER A 23 8.34 -2.19 -11.23
CA SER A 23 8.92 -3.53 -11.00
C SER A 23 10.06 -3.59 -9.97
N ASN A 24 10.71 -2.47 -9.65
CA ASN A 24 11.73 -2.40 -8.60
C ASN A 24 11.14 -2.35 -7.18
N GLY A 25 9.82 -2.18 -7.04
CA GLY A 25 9.10 -2.05 -5.76
C GLY A 25 8.67 -0.62 -5.42
N ASP A 26 9.19 0.37 -6.16
CA ASP A 26 8.81 1.76 -6.00
C ASP A 26 7.37 2.00 -6.45
N LYS A 27 6.77 3.04 -5.89
CA LYS A 27 5.39 3.43 -6.14
C LYS A 27 5.34 4.92 -6.45
N GLU A 28 4.51 5.28 -7.42
CA GLU A 28 4.17 6.68 -7.68
C GLU A 28 2.68 6.89 -7.52
N ILE A 29 2.29 7.92 -6.77
CA ILE A 29 0.90 8.28 -6.53
C ILE A 29 0.63 9.61 -7.23
N PHE A 30 -0.38 9.61 -8.09
CA PHE A 30 -0.83 10.77 -8.87
C PHE A 30 -2.17 11.24 -8.34
N PHE A 31 -2.22 12.47 -7.85
CA PHE A 31 -3.42 13.06 -7.25
C PHE A 31 -3.52 14.56 -7.53
N GLY A 32 -4.65 15.16 -7.15
CA GLY A 32 -4.94 16.57 -7.43
C GLY A 32 -5.73 16.75 -8.72
N LYS A 33 -6.00 18.00 -9.09
CA LYS A 33 -6.74 18.32 -10.32
C LYS A 33 -5.89 17.93 -11.52
N ASN A 34 -6.43 17.10 -12.41
CA ASN A 34 -5.73 16.58 -13.59
C ASN A 34 -4.39 15.89 -13.27
N GLU A 35 -4.29 15.20 -12.13
CA GLU A 35 -3.06 14.47 -11.75
C GLU A 35 -1.81 15.38 -11.63
N SER A 36 -2.02 16.67 -11.36
CA SER A 36 -0.95 17.67 -11.32
C SER A 36 0.09 17.45 -10.22
N THR A 37 -0.24 16.67 -9.19
CA THR A 37 0.67 16.37 -8.08
C THR A 37 1.09 14.91 -8.14
N LYS A 38 2.41 14.68 -8.11
CA LYS A 38 3.01 13.35 -8.03
C LYS A 38 3.83 13.21 -6.75
N VAL A 39 3.67 12.09 -6.07
CA VAL A 39 4.57 11.68 -4.99
C VAL A 39 5.19 10.34 -5.33
N LYS A 40 6.52 10.27 -5.22
CA LYS A 40 7.28 9.04 -5.33
C LYS A 40 7.49 8.46 -3.94
N LEU A 41 7.41 7.15 -3.86
CA LEU A 41 7.59 6.38 -2.64
C LEU A 41 8.53 5.23 -2.97
N SER A 42 9.73 5.25 -2.37
CA SER A 42 10.69 4.17 -2.62
C SER A 42 10.22 2.88 -1.95
N LYS A 43 10.71 1.75 -2.44
CA LYS A 43 10.48 0.45 -1.81
C LYS A 43 10.89 0.46 -0.33
N GLU A 44 12.03 1.07 0.00
CA GLU A 44 12.60 1.11 1.35
C GLU A 44 11.66 1.88 2.28
N GLN A 45 11.23 3.08 1.87
CA GLN A 45 10.27 3.90 2.63
C GLN A 45 8.93 3.17 2.83
N TYR A 46 8.49 2.42 1.83
CA TYR A 46 7.26 1.63 1.93
C TYR A 46 7.40 0.48 2.93
N MET A 47 8.55 -0.20 2.95
CA MET A 47 8.85 -1.27 3.90
C MET A 47 9.01 -0.73 5.32
N GLU A 48 9.70 0.39 5.50
CA GLU A 48 9.82 1.07 6.80
C GLU A 48 8.45 1.44 7.38
N LEU A 49 7.54 1.94 6.53
CA LEU A 49 6.16 2.23 6.93
C LEU A 49 5.45 0.97 7.43
N ILE A 50 5.54 -0.13 6.69
CA ILE A 50 4.89 -1.39 7.07
C ILE A 50 5.48 -1.91 8.38
N GLU A 51 6.80 -1.90 8.53
CA GLU A 51 7.47 -2.39 9.73
C GLU A 51 7.19 -1.50 10.95
N ALA A 52 7.16 -0.17 10.79
CA ALA A 52 6.86 0.77 11.87
C ALA A 52 5.47 0.56 12.49
N PHE A 53 4.50 0.15 11.68
CA PHE A 53 3.10 -0.01 12.10
C PHE A 53 2.63 -1.45 12.21
N LYS A 54 3.48 -2.43 11.91
CA LYS A 54 3.14 -3.86 11.89
C LYS A 54 2.43 -4.30 13.16
N GLY A 55 1.24 -4.89 13.00
CA GLY A 55 0.42 -5.39 14.11
C GLY A 55 -0.28 -4.31 14.95
N ARG A 56 -0.13 -3.03 14.61
CA ARG A 56 -0.74 -1.90 15.34
C ARG A 56 -2.03 -1.43 14.67
N THR A 57 -2.94 -0.93 15.49
CA THR A 57 -4.09 -0.16 15.01
C THR A 57 -3.75 1.33 15.12
N VAL A 58 -3.78 2.05 14.01
CA VAL A 58 -3.42 3.47 13.96
C VAL A 58 -4.49 4.31 13.28
N LEU A 59 -4.48 5.60 13.58
CA LEU A 59 -5.31 6.57 12.89
C LEU A 59 -4.69 6.87 11.52
N ILE A 60 -5.53 7.02 10.49
CA ILE A 60 -5.08 7.43 9.15
C ILE A 60 -4.43 8.82 9.21
N GLY A 61 -4.98 9.72 10.03
CA GLY A 61 -4.42 11.06 10.20
C GLY A 61 -4.36 11.87 8.90
N ALA A 62 -5.42 11.84 8.09
CA ALA A 62 -5.50 12.52 6.80
C ALA A 62 -5.44 14.07 6.85
N SER A 63 -5.24 14.66 8.03
CA SER A 63 -5.16 16.10 8.22
C SER A 63 -3.89 16.65 7.57
N ARG A 64 -4.03 17.80 6.89
CA ARG A 64 -2.94 18.47 6.18
C ARG A 64 -2.08 19.35 7.07
N THR A 65 -2.62 19.82 8.17
CA THR A 65 -2.02 20.88 9.00
C THR A 65 -1.75 20.40 10.41
N ASN A 66 -2.59 19.52 10.94
CA ASN A 66 -2.44 18.99 12.29
C ASN A 66 -2.88 17.52 12.32
N PRO A 67 -2.03 16.59 11.83
CA PRO A 67 -2.30 15.17 11.97
C PRO A 67 -2.29 14.78 13.47
N PRO A 68 -3.17 13.87 13.92
CA PRO A 68 -3.10 13.34 15.27
C PRO A 68 -1.72 12.72 15.53
N LYS A 69 -1.24 12.84 16.77
CA LYS A 69 -0.01 12.15 17.20
C LYS A 69 -0.14 10.64 17.02
N ASP A 70 0.96 9.99 16.66
CA ASP A 70 1.07 8.56 16.38
C ASP A 70 0.15 8.08 15.24
N SER A 71 -0.26 9.00 14.37
CA SER A 71 -1.04 8.67 13.17
C SER A 71 -0.14 8.36 11.98
N LEU A 72 -0.68 7.60 11.04
CA LEU A 72 -0.02 7.32 9.77
C LEU A 72 0.35 8.62 9.03
N GLY A 73 -0.53 9.62 9.07
CA GLY A 73 -0.29 10.93 8.46
C GLY A 73 0.89 11.68 9.07
N GLU A 74 1.02 11.67 10.40
CA GLU A 74 2.17 12.29 11.08
C GLU A 74 3.47 11.60 10.68
N TRP A 75 3.52 10.27 10.72
CA TRP A 75 4.71 9.53 10.35
C TRP A 75 5.11 9.75 8.89
N LEU A 76 4.14 9.80 7.97
CA LEU A 76 4.38 10.11 6.56
C LEU A 76 4.96 11.53 6.38
N MET A 77 4.44 12.50 7.14
CA MET A 77 4.93 13.89 7.11
C MET A 77 6.37 14.00 7.60
N ASN A 78 6.74 13.21 8.60
CA ASN A 78 8.07 13.25 9.21
C ASN A 78 9.11 12.45 8.42
N ASN A 79 8.74 11.32 7.81
CA ASN A 79 9.69 10.37 7.21
C ASN A 79 9.73 10.41 5.67
N ILE A 80 8.64 10.83 5.01
CA ILE A 80 8.50 10.67 3.55
C ILE A 80 8.27 12.00 2.84
N THR A 81 7.17 12.68 3.16
CA THR A 81 6.78 13.89 2.45
C THR A 81 5.90 14.76 3.32
N LYS A 82 6.16 16.08 3.31
CA LYS A 82 5.33 17.07 4.01
C LYS A 82 3.88 17.16 3.49
N LEU A 83 3.55 16.44 2.42
CA LEU A 83 2.19 16.36 1.89
C LEU A 83 1.36 15.33 2.65
N ALA A 84 0.10 15.65 2.98
CA ALA A 84 -0.83 14.67 3.56
C ALA A 84 -1.31 13.66 2.51
N ILE A 85 -0.47 12.65 2.26
CA ILE A 85 -0.75 11.56 1.32
C ILE A 85 -1.43 10.35 1.98
N ALA A 86 -1.65 10.38 3.29
CA ALA A 86 -2.25 9.27 4.04
C ALA A 86 -3.59 8.79 3.45
N SER A 87 -4.41 9.70 2.93
CA SER A 87 -5.70 9.34 2.30
C SER A 87 -5.57 8.52 1.02
N TYR A 88 -4.43 8.60 0.34
CA TYR A 88 -4.16 7.90 -0.93
C TYR A 88 -3.38 6.61 -0.71
N ILE A 89 -2.46 6.59 0.27
CA ILE A 89 -1.66 5.38 0.55
C ILE A 89 -2.48 4.28 1.22
N VAL A 90 -3.50 4.64 2.01
CA VAL A 90 -4.32 3.66 2.74
C VAL A 90 -5.07 2.71 1.82
N PRO A 91 -5.80 3.17 0.78
CA PRO A 91 -6.37 2.26 -0.21
C PRO A 91 -5.33 1.31 -0.82
N ILE A 92 -4.14 1.79 -1.15
CA ILE A 92 -3.05 0.96 -1.71
C ILE A 92 -2.63 -0.12 -0.71
N LEU A 93 -2.47 0.23 0.58
CA LEU A 93 -2.12 -0.72 1.64
C LEU A 93 -3.20 -1.79 1.87
N ILE A 94 -4.47 -1.43 1.66
CA ILE A 94 -5.59 -2.38 1.74
C ILE A 94 -5.58 -3.32 0.53
N GLU A 95 -5.41 -2.78 -0.68
CA GLU A 95 -5.33 -3.56 -1.92
C GLU A 95 -4.16 -4.55 -1.89
N GLU A 96 -3.00 -4.12 -1.40
CA GLU A 96 -1.82 -4.99 -1.23
C GLU A 96 -1.95 -5.91 0.01
N GLY A 97 -3.02 -5.78 0.80
CA GLY A 97 -3.34 -6.66 1.92
C GLY A 97 -2.49 -6.47 3.18
N HIS A 98 -1.77 -5.36 3.28
CA HIS A 98 -0.99 -4.98 4.46
C HIS A 98 -1.86 -4.43 5.59
N VAL A 99 -3.01 -3.86 5.24
CA VAL A 99 -3.90 -3.16 6.17
C VAL A 99 -5.33 -3.65 5.99
N ILE A 100 -6.06 -3.74 7.10
CA ILE A 100 -7.51 -3.91 7.10
C ILE A 100 -8.20 -2.63 7.62
N PRO A 101 -9.28 -2.17 6.96
CA PRO A 101 -10.07 -1.06 7.48
C PRO A 101 -10.78 -1.48 8.77
N VAL A 102 -10.78 -0.61 9.78
CA VAL A 102 -11.57 -0.82 11.00
C VAL A 102 -12.95 -0.19 10.81
N ILE A 103 -14.01 -0.96 11.06
CA ILE A 103 -15.40 -0.51 10.95
C ILE A 103 -15.86 0.01 12.32
N PRO A 104 -16.55 1.17 12.41
CA PRO A 104 -16.97 2.03 11.31
C PRO A 104 -15.84 2.86 10.70
N LEU A 105 -15.88 3.05 9.38
CA LEU A 105 -14.87 3.81 8.59
C LEU A 105 -14.75 5.28 9.06
N ASP A 106 -15.79 5.81 9.68
CA ASP A 106 -15.83 7.18 10.24
C ASP A 106 -14.86 7.36 11.42
N SER A 107 -14.42 6.26 12.03
CA SER A 107 -13.39 6.29 13.08
C SER A 107 -12.02 6.69 12.53
N GLY A 108 -11.80 6.61 11.21
CA GLY A 108 -10.50 6.90 10.59
C GLY A 108 -9.38 5.98 11.08
N LYS A 109 -9.72 4.79 11.60
CA LYS A 109 -8.77 3.80 12.11
C LYS A 109 -8.51 2.72 11.08
N ILE A 110 -7.26 2.26 11.05
CA ILE A 110 -6.81 1.15 10.22
C ILE A 110 -5.94 0.23 11.06
N LYS A 111 -6.01 -1.08 10.80
CA LYS A 111 -5.19 -2.06 11.49
C LYS A 111 -4.19 -2.64 10.51
N PHE A 112 -2.91 -2.51 10.83
CA PHE A 112 -1.84 -3.15 10.08
C PHE A 112 -1.81 -4.63 10.45
N THR A 113 -1.88 -5.47 9.43
CA THR A 113 -1.80 -6.92 9.59
C THR A 113 -0.34 -7.31 9.75
N VAL A 114 -0.08 -8.32 10.59
CA VAL A 114 1.22 -8.98 10.62
C VAL A 114 1.29 -9.84 9.37
N VAL A 115 1.74 -9.25 8.26
CA VAL A 115 2.03 -10.05 7.07
C VAL A 115 3.24 -10.92 7.42
N LYS A 116 3.03 -12.24 7.46
CA LYS A 116 4.14 -13.20 7.45
C LYS A 116 4.85 -13.01 6.13
N ILE A 117 5.98 -12.30 6.14
CA ILE A 117 6.85 -12.18 4.98
C ILE A 117 7.41 -13.59 4.74
N GLY A 118 6.73 -14.35 3.88
CA GLY A 118 6.96 -15.78 3.68
C GLY A 118 5.83 -16.53 2.96
N GLU A 119 4.60 -16.00 2.93
CA GLU A 119 3.51 -16.64 2.17
C GLU A 119 3.37 -16.02 0.78
N CYS A 120 3.76 -16.77 -0.25
CA CYS A 120 3.36 -16.52 -1.62
C CYS A 120 1.82 -16.57 -1.67
N ARG A 121 1.16 -15.42 -1.87
CA ARG A 121 -0.27 -15.39 -2.21
C ARG A 121 -0.45 -15.81 -3.66
N GLU A 122 -1.16 -16.92 -3.86
CA GLU A 122 -1.48 -17.55 -5.13
C GLU A 122 -2.76 -16.99 -5.79
N ASP A 123 -3.24 -15.82 -5.33
CA ASP A 123 -4.63 -15.40 -5.56
C ASP A 123 -4.85 -14.25 -6.57
N THR A 124 -3.82 -13.76 -7.27
CA THR A 124 -4.04 -12.93 -8.48
C THR A 124 -3.81 -13.75 -9.74
N LYS A 125 -4.93 -14.19 -10.33
CA LYS A 125 -5.10 -14.77 -11.68
C LYS A 125 -3.92 -14.46 -12.62
N MET A 126 -3.08 -15.46 -12.84
CA MET A 126 -2.19 -15.53 -13.99
C MET A 126 -2.75 -16.64 -14.91
N PRO A 127 -2.77 -16.48 -16.25
CA PRO A 127 -3.29 -17.54 -17.11
C PRO A 127 -2.47 -18.81 -16.90
N LEU A 128 -3.18 -19.89 -16.57
CA LEU A 128 -2.63 -21.22 -16.36
C LEU A 128 -1.98 -21.70 -17.66
N ILE A 129 -0.66 -21.86 -17.68
CA ILE A 129 0.03 -22.61 -18.73
C ILE A 129 0.12 -24.05 -18.22
N PRO A 130 -0.39 -25.05 -18.95
CA PRO A 130 -0.42 -26.42 -18.46
C PRO A 130 0.98 -27.01 -18.51
N PHE A 131 1.56 -27.29 -17.33
CA PHE A 131 2.64 -28.26 -17.20
C PHE A 131 2.26 -29.30 -16.16
N ALA A 132 2.43 -30.56 -16.55
CA ALA A 132 2.12 -31.80 -15.86
C ALA A 132 2.06 -31.72 -14.32
N SER A 133 0.85 -31.92 -13.81
CA SER A 133 0.48 -32.56 -12.53
C SER A 133 1.02 -32.03 -11.19
N HIS A 134 1.88 -31.01 -11.14
CA HIS A 134 2.32 -30.39 -9.88
C HIS A 134 2.51 -28.88 -10.06
N PHE A 135 1.69 -28.08 -9.35
CA PHE A 135 1.92 -26.65 -9.17
C PHE A 135 3.10 -26.47 -8.21
N LEU A 136 4.31 -26.29 -8.74
CA LEU A 136 5.49 -25.94 -7.95
C LEU A 136 5.83 -24.47 -8.17
N CYS A 137 5.86 -23.72 -7.06
CA CYS A 137 6.38 -22.37 -7.03
C CYS A 137 7.87 -22.37 -7.43
N ALA A 138 8.22 -21.67 -8.52
CA ALA A 138 9.56 -21.63 -9.12
C ALA A 138 10.67 -20.99 -8.24
N ARG A 139 10.43 -20.75 -6.95
CA ARG A 139 11.43 -20.20 -6.01
C ARG A 139 11.88 -21.18 -4.92
N CYS A 140 11.32 -22.39 -4.86
CA CYS A 140 11.80 -23.46 -3.97
C CYS A 140 12.83 -24.42 -4.60
N ILE A 141 13.22 -24.27 -5.87
CA ILE A 141 14.14 -25.20 -6.56
C ILE A 141 15.64 -24.88 -6.30
N ARG A 142 15.98 -23.93 -5.41
CA ARG A 142 17.39 -23.62 -5.08
C ARG A 142 17.83 -24.04 -3.67
N ASN A 143 17.27 -25.13 -3.16
CA ASN A 143 17.77 -25.80 -1.94
C ASN A 143 17.52 -27.33 -1.97
N TRP A 144 17.55 -27.93 -3.16
CA TRP A 144 17.65 -29.38 -3.35
C TRP A 144 18.74 -29.67 -4.36
#